data_AF-A0A1G2F211-F1
#
_entry.id   AF-A0A1G2F211-F1
#
_cell.length_a   1.000
_cell.length_b   1.000
_cell.length_c   1.000
_cell.angle_alpha   90.00
_cell.angle_beta   90.00
_cell.angle_gamma   90.00
#
_symmetry.space_group_name_H-M   'P 1'
#
loop_
_entity.id
_entity.type
_entity.pdbx_description
1 polymer ?
#
loop_
_entity_poly.entity_id
_entity_poly.type
_entity_poly.pdbx_seq_one_letter_code
_entity_poly.pdbx_strand_id
1 'polypeptide(L)' 'MTQQTIEKLTTNISRLQKEVNLLRSFVIGEISKDKEGEYNPEFIKRILQASRRKANFEFKDKKTFLAKLRRE' A
#
# COMPACT_ATOMS: atom_id res chain seq x y z
N MET A 1 -23.28 -27.59 -9.84
CA MET A 1 -22.28 -28.16 -8.90
C MET A 1 -20.84 -27.77 -9.25
N THR A 2 -20.47 -27.61 -10.53
CA THR A 2 -19.09 -27.28 -10.95
C THR A 2 -18.74 -25.79 -10.81
N GLN A 3 -19.64 -24.87 -11.18
CA GLN A 3 -19.38 -23.42 -11.16
C GLN A 3 -19.08 -22.89 -9.74
N GLN A 4 -19.92 -23.25 -8.76
CA GLN A 4 -19.74 -22.85 -7.36
C GLN A 4 -18.43 -23.39 -6.76
N THR A 5 -17.97 -24.55 -7.22
CA THR A 5 -16.69 -25.13 -6.78
C THR A 5 -15.51 -24.33 -7.35
N ILE A 6 -15.60 -23.92 -8.62
CA ILE A 6 -14.58 -23.07 -9.28
C ILE A 6 -14.48 -21.69 -8.62
N GLU A 7 -15.62 -21.06 -8.30
CA GLU A 7 -15.65 -19.76 -7.61
C GLU A 7 -15.03 -19.82 -6.21
N LYS A 8 -15.35 -20.87 -5.45
CA LYS A 8 -14.73 -21.12 -4.14
C LYS A 8 -13.22 -21.34 -4.26
N LEU A 9 -12.77 -22.14 -5.23
CA LEU A 9 -11.34 -22.36 -5.51
C LEU A 9 -10.63 -21.04 -5.85
N THR A 10 -11.23 -20.21 -6.70
CA THR A 10 -10.65 -18.92 -7.13
C THR A 10 -10.51 -17.96 -5.94
N THR A 11 -11.53 -17.90 -5.09
CA THR A 11 -11.51 -17.08 -3.87
C THR A 11 -10.43 -17.55 -2.90
N ASN A 12 -10.30 -18.87 -2.71
CA ASN A 12 -9.27 -19.45 -1.85
C ASN A 12 -7.86 -19.20 -2.38
N ILE A 13 -7.64 -19.31 -3.70
CA ILE A 13 -6.36 -18.98 -4.33
C ILE A 13 -6.02 -17.51 -4.10
N SER A 14 -6.97 -16.59 -4.32
CA SER A 14 -6.74 -15.16 -4.10
C SER A 14 -6.40 -14.85 -2.64
N ARG A 15 -7.06 -15.53 -1.69
CA ARG A 15 -6.77 -15.39 -0.26
C ARG A 15 -5.36 -15.88 0.08
N LEU A 16 -4.98 -17.07 -0.40
CA LEU A 16 -3.65 -17.64 -0.22
C LEU A 16 -2.57 -16.74 -0.82
N GLN A 17 -2.80 -16.17 -2.01
CA GLN A 17 -1.87 -15.22 -2.63
C GLN A 17 -1.64 -13.98 -1.76
N LYS A 18 -2.72 -13.43 -1.16
CA LYS A 18 -2.60 -12.30 -0.23
C LYS A 18 -1.81 -12.67 1.03
N GLU A 19 -2.09 -13.82 1.62
CA GLU A 19 -1.39 -14.32 2.81
C GLU A 19 0.11 -14.55 2.53
N VAL A 20 0.45 -15.16 1.39
CA VAL A 20 1.85 -15.35 0.97
C VAL A 20 2.56 -14.01 0.73
N ASN A 21 1.88 -13.04 0.13
CA ASN A 21 2.47 -11.71 -0.09
C ASN A 21 2.74 -10.98 1.23
N LEU A 22 1.81 -11.05 2.20
CA LEU A 22 2.01 -10.48 3.53
C LEU A 22 3.19 -11.14 4.25
N LEU A 23 3.27 -12.48 4.21
CA LEU A 23 4.38 -13.21 4.81
C LEU A 23 5.72 -12.83 4.17
N ARG A 24 5.76 -12.71 2.83
CA ARG A 24 6.97 -12.26 2.12
C ARG A 24 7.39 -10.85 2.56
N SER A 25 6.44 -9.92 2.66
CA SER A 25 6.73 -8.56 3.12
C SER A 25 7.24 -8.54 4.57
N PHE A 26 6.69 -9.38 5.44
CA PHE A 26 7.16 -9.52 6.82
C PHE A 26 8.59 -10.06 6.89
N VAL A 27 8.89 -11.14 6.15
CA VAL A 27 10.24 -11.72 6.10
C VAL A 27 11.26 -10.72 5.56
N ILE A 28 10.92 -9.94 4.52
CA ILE A 28 11.78 -8.88 4.02
C ILE A 28 12.00 -7.81 5.09
N GLY A 29 10.93 -7.37 5.77
CA GLY A 29 11.03 -6.33 6.80
C GLY A 29 11.82 -6.74 8.05
N GLU A 30 11.76 -8.02 8.46
CA GLU A 30 12.45 -8.51 9.66
C GLU A 30 13.89 -8.96 9.38
N ILE A 31 14.13 -9.67 8.27
CA ILE A 31 15.45 -10.27 8.00
C ILE A 31 16.36 -9.32 7.22
N SER A 32 15.79 -8.43 6.40
CA SER A 32 16.56 -7.45 5.64
C SER A 32 16.46 -6.07 6.28
N LYS A 33 17.51 -5.63 6.96
CA LYS A 33 17.68 -4.20 7.24
C LYS A 33 17.75 -3.48 5.89
N ASP A 34 16.84 -2.54 5.70
CA ASP A 34 16.86 -1.67 4.53
C ASP A 34 18.25 -1.02 4.43
N LYS A 35 18.83 -0.98 3.22
CA LYS A 35 20.10 -0.28 2.96
C LYS A 35 19.97 1.21 3.26
N GLU A 36 18.77 1.76 3.17
CA GLU A 36 18.45 3.14 3.51
C GLU A 36 18.37 3.38 5.03
N GLY A 37 18.44 2.31 5.85
CA GLY A 37 18.39 2.38 7.32
C GLY A 37 16.98 2.32 7.88
N GLU A 38 16.83 2.73 9.14
CA GLU A 38 15.53 2.74 9.82
C GLU A 38 14.86 4.11 9.67
N TYR A 39 13.62 4.11 9.17
CA TYR A 39 12.82 5.34 9.13
C TYR A 39 12.57 5.88 10.53
N ASN A 40 12.66 7.21 10.70
CA ASN A 40 12.33 7.86 11.96
C ASN A 40 10.87 7.52 12.37
N PRO A 41 10.64 6.86 13.52
CA PRO A 41 9.31 6.41 13.93
C PRO A 41 8.28 7.55 14.04
N GLU A 42 8.70 8.72 14.53
CA GLU A 42 7.83 9.89 14.66
C GLU A 42 7.42 10.45 13.29
N PHE A 43 8.33 10.41 12.32
CA PHE A 43 8.02 10.79 10.94
C PHE A 43 6.96 9.86 10.36
N ILE A 44 7.16 8.54 10.48
CA ILE A 44 6.21 7.53 9.97
C ILE A 44 4.83 7.72 10.62
N LYS A 45 4.77 7.88 11.94
CA LYS A 45 3.52 8.10 12.66
C LYS A 45 2.77 9.35 12.16
N ARG A 46 3.48 10.46 11.96
CA ARG A 46 2.89 11.71 11.43
C ARG A 46 2.35 11.54 10.01
N ILE A 47 3.10 10.88 9.14
CA ILE A 47 2.69 10.65 7.75
C ILE A 47 1.50 9.70 7.67
N LEU A 48 1.50 8.60 8.43
CA LEU A 48 0.37 7.66 8.48
C LEU A 48 -0.91 8.30 9.05
N GLN A 49 -0.78 9.21 10.02
CA GLN A 49 -1.92 9.99 10.49
C GLN A 49 -2.44 10.94 9.42
N ALA A 50 -1.54 11.59 8.67
CA ALA A 50 -1.91 12.49 7.58
C ALA A 50 -2.58 11.75 6.42
N SER A 51 -2.10 10.55 6.05
CA SER A 51 -2.64 9.76 4.94
C SER A 51 -4.06 9.25 5.16
N ARG A 52 -4.49 9.11 6.43
CA ARG A 52 -5.86 8.76 6.81
C ARG A 52 -6.83 9.94 6.75
N ARG A 53 -6.33 11.18 6.66
CA ARG A 53 -7.19 12.37 6.55
C ARG A 53 -7.74 12.46 5.14
N LYS A 54 -8.93 13.06 5.00
CA LYS A 54 -9.53 13.32 3.68
C LYS A 54 -8.59 14.21 2.87
N ALA A 55 -8.19 13.75 1.69
CA ALA A 55 -7.36 14.55 0.80
C ALA A 55 -8.16 15.77 0.31
N ASN A 56 -7.60 16.96 0.50
CA ASN A 56 -8.20 18.20 -0.02
C ASN A 56 -7.95 18.35 -1.54
N PHE A 57 -6.93 17.67 -2.05
CA PHE A 57 -6.53 17.72 -3.44
C PHE A 57 -6.21 16.32 -3.96
N GLU A 58 -6.70 16.03 -5.16
CA GLU A 58 -6.33 14.87 -5.95
C GLU A 58 -5.61 15.36 -7.21
N PHE A 59 -4.54 14.66 -7.57
CA PHE A 59 -3.74 14.91 -8.77
C PHE A 59 -3.50 13.58 -9.46
N LYS A 60 -3.87 13.47 -10.74
CA LYS A 60 -3.74 12.23 -11.52
C LYS A 60 -2.49 12.22 -12.38
N ASP A 61 -1.82 13.36 -12.52
CA ASP A 61 -0.66 13.53 -13.37
C ASP A 61 0.19 14.73 -12.94
N LYS A 62 1.43 14.77 -13.44
CA LYS A 62 2.39 15.84 -13.12
C LYS A 62 1.91 17.23 -13.54
N LYS A 63 1.16 17.36 -14.63
CA LYS A 63 0.71 18.67 -15.13
C LYS A 63 -0.40 19.21 -14.22
N THR A 64 -1.35 18.36 -13.82
CA THR A 64 -2.43 18.76 -12.89
C THR A 64 -1.89 19.13 -11.50
N PHE A 65 -0.84 18.45 -11.03
CA PHE A 65 -0.12 18.85 -9.82
C PHE A 65 0.51 20.24 -9.94
N LEU A 66 1.36 20.46 -10.95
CA LEU A 66 2.08 21.73 -11.13
C LEU A 66 1.14 22.92 -11.38
N ALA A 67 0.03 22.71 -12.09
CA ALA A 67 -0.94 23.77 -12.35
C ALA A 67 -1.64 24.26 -11.08
N LYS A 68 -1.90 23.36 -10.12
CA LYS A 68 -2.49 23.71 -8.83
C LYS A 68 -1.46 24.33 -7.90
N LEU A 69 -0.22 23.83 -7.88
CA LEU A 69 0.86 24.39 -7.06
C LEU A 69 1.21 25.83 -7.44
N ARG A 70 1.09 26.21 -8.71
CA ARG A 70 1.36 27.59 -9.18
C ARG A 70 0.21 28.58 -8.92
N ARG A 71 -0.94 28.10 -8.45
CA ARG A 71 -2.14 28.92 -8.18
C ARG A 71 -2.35 29.23 -6.70
N GLU A 72 -1.58 28.61 -5.82
CA GLU A 72 -1.47 28.93 -4.39
C GLU A 72 -0.28 29.85 -4.15
#